data_AF-A0A165XAK6-F1
#
_entry.id   AF-A0A165XAK6-F1
#
_cell.length_a   1.000
_cell.length_b   1.000
_cell.length_c   1.000
_cell.angle_alpha   90.00
_cell.angle_beta   90.00
_cell.angle_gamma   90.00
#
_symmetry.space_group_name_H-M   'P 1'
#
loop_
_entity.id
_entity.type
_entity.pdbx_description
1 polymer ?
#
loop_
_entity_poly.entity_id
_entity_poly.type
_entity_poly.pdbx_seq_one_letter_code
_entity_poly.pdbx_strand_id
1 'polypeptide(L)'
;MIGDIDLGLAKGLTSGYGRLEKLVSRGWKKIGGVALMERLEGCWDRTRKSSGIKREESRSTDTSSDTFSWRQRATGALRKTFNWMKTCRIKVNRSEDELMNAYFELLTDTSDPILLERAVASFRYRDWVQYGDGSMDQLRKVLSRLMATDVSFRVRETVSAQISRFSAWIPERREQMKEVQEAIEEYRDEEEMEEKEKREEEEKRRAIQLTKFLVGRQEDDISDISEHFTPTWENCTDLLDLISLPIDKFVAKCISIHDHNINLGNHREIFDSSVNHCDDLLDADKFDDVTRIFSHVDLFSAVRSFALVDYRPFYDNVLEFIIGDRRAEILHFLLQIVSTPRDWSDLITGASSTFLIATGSPPHFPSDLDLSPIIAHIGQHPSWWNWPEVCDTLIAYLAQRNILTLSDPVGVHHFLHQCVHLELAHPWAAVEVRRTSPDTRNAALILLHRHEAFFAPFAVPLPPSPLLSASDDAISPSGQDSDLDFPLLSNSDDPEEVPSLPIHTLDDLIDPVIANVQLSHPKLPSTSAASSSADHHVVDMTDTEI
;
A
#
# COMPACT_ATOMS: atom_id res chain seq x y z
N MET A 1 -11.48 -6.96 -57.76
CA MET A 1 -11.79 -5.52 -57.70
C MET A 1 -10.48 -4.77 -57.47
N ILE A 2 -10.03 -4.04 -58.48
CA ILE A 2 -8.92 -3.08 -58.37
C ILE A 2 -9.57 -1.74 -58.03
N GLY A 3 -9.21 -1.17 -56.90
CA GLY A 3 -9.64 0.17 -56.47
C GLY A 3 -8.41 1.05 -56.27
N ASP A 4 -8.29 2.05 -57.13
CA ASP A 4 -7.26 3.10 -57.09
C ASP A 4 -7.28 3.85 -55.75
N ILE A 5 -6.16 3.81 -55.04
CA ILE A 5 -5.83 4.78 -53.99
C ILE A 5 -4.60 5.53 -54.49
N ASP A 6 -4.78 6.44 -55.43
CA ASP A 6 -3.69 7.35 -55.81
C ASP A 6 -4.23 8.70 -56.27
N LEU A 7 -4.69 9.50 -55.30
CA LEU A 7 -4.75 10.96 -55.42
C LEU A 7 -4.82 11.71 -54.06
N GLY A 8 -4.80 10.99 -52.93
CA GLY A 8 -4.87 11.58 -51.58
C GLY A 8 -3.52 11.79 -50.88
N LEU A 9 -2.50 10.99 -51.21
CA LEU A 9 -1.22 10.97 -50.47
C LEU A 9 -0.39 12.25 -50.69
N ALA A 10 -0.37 12.78 -51.91
CA ALA A 10 0.40 13.98 -52.26
C ALA A 10 -0.20 15.28 -51.68
N LYS A 11 -1.53 15.34 -51.54
CA LYS A 11 -2.23 16.46 -50.88
C LYS A 11 -2.14 16.38 -49.34
N GLY A 12 -2.15 15.17 -48.77
CA GLY A 12 -1.93 14.96 -47.34
C GLY A 12 -0.52 15.35 -46.88
N LEU A 13 0.52 15.03 -47.68
CA LEU A 13 1.92 15.37 -47.38
C LEU A 13 2.20 16.88 -47.47
N THR A 14 1.61 17.58 -48.44
CA THR A 14 1.76 19.05 -48.57
C THR A 14 0.98 19.82 -47.51
N SER A 15 -0.23 19.36 -47.16
CA SER A 15 -1.01 19.94 -46.05
C SER A 15 -0.41 19.66 -44.67
N GLY A 16 0.23 18.50 -44.49
CA GLY A 16 0.95 18.16 -43.26
C GLY A 16 2.23 18.99 -43.11
N TYR A 17 2.95 19.24 -44.21
CA TYR A 17 4.19 20.02 -44.22
C TYR A 17 4.00 21.46 -43.74
N GLY A 18 2.98 22.17 -44.23
CA GLY A 18 2.73 23.57 -43.82
C GLY A 18 2.32 23.73 -42.33
N ARG A 19 1.80 22.67 -41.70
CA ARG A 19 1.53 22.64 -40.25
C ARG A 19 2.78 22.23 -39.46
N LEU A 20 3.52 21.24 -39.93
CA LEU A 20 4.76 20.78 -39.31
C LEU A 20 5.82 21.90 -39.34
N GLU A 21 5.97 22.62 -40.45
CA GLU A 21 6.90 23.75 -40.63
C GLU A 21 6.60 24.91 -39.67
N LYS A 22 5.31 25.18 -39.39
CA LYS A 22 4.90 26.20 -38.41
C LYS A 22 5.13 25.79 -36.95
N LEU A 23 5.01 24.49 -36.64
CA LEU A 23 5.27 23.96 -35.29
C LEU A 23 6.78 23.79 -35.04
N VAL A 24 7.51 23.26 -36.02
CA VAL A 24 8.97 23.11 -36.00
C VAL A 24 9.64 24.49 -35.92
N SER A 25 9.22 25.49 -36.70
CA SER A 25 9.84 26.82 -36.66
C SER A 25 9.66 27.58 -35.34
N ARG A 26 8.63 27.28 -34.53
CA ARG A 26 8.46 27.89 -33.20
C ARG A 26 9.35 27.25 -32.14
N GLY A 27 9.41 25.92 -32.09
CA GLY A 27 10.31 25.21 -31.17
C GLY A 27 11.78 25.43 -31.53
N TRP A 28 12.13 25.38 -32.82
CA TRP A 28 13.52 25.43 -33.26
C TRP A 28 14.12 26.84 -33.27
N LYS A 29 13.31 27.90 -33.35
CA LYS A 29 13.82 29.28 -33.19
C LYS A 29 14.30 29.57 -31.77
N LYS A 30 13.73 28.94 -30.74
CA LYS A 30 14.21 29.06 -29.35
C LYS A 30 15.53 28.34 -29.09
N ILE A 31 15.83 27.29 -29.86
CA ILE A 31 16.97 26.38 -29.62
C ILE A 31 18.22 26.75 -30.49
N GLY A 32 18.22 27.92 -31.15
CA GLY A 32 19.31 28.33 -32.04
C GLY A 32 19.26 27.72 -33.46
N GLY A 33 18.10 27.20 -33.87
CA GLY A 33 17.91 26.46 -35.13
C GLY A 33 17.85 27.29 -36.42
N VAL A 34 18.08 28.61 -36.38
CA VAL A 34 18.04 29.47 -37.57
C VAL A 34 19.12 29.08 -38.58
N ALA A 35 20.36 28.91 -38.12
CA ALA A 35 21.48 28.47 -38.96
C ALA A 35 21.28 27.04 -39.50
N LEU A 36 20.51 26.22 -38.78
CA LEU A 36 20.23 24.84 -39.13
C LEU A 36 19.15 24.75 -40.22
N MET A 37 18.09 25.56 -40.12
CA MET A 37 17.05 25.68 -41.14
C MET A 37 17.62 26.26 -42.44
N GLU A 38 18.44 27.31 -42.39
CA GLU A 38 19.12 27.87 -43.58
C GLU A 38 20.02 26.82 -44.27
N ARG A 39 20.70 25.97 -43.49
CA ARG A 39 21.55 24.91 -44.01
C ARG A 39 20.74 23.74 -44.59
N LEU A 40 19.58 23.42 -44.02
CA LEU A 40 18.65 22.43 -44.55
C LEU A 40 17.96 22.93 -45.84
N GLU A 41 17.51 24.18 -45.90
CA GLU A 41 16.97 24.82 -47.11
C GLU A 41 18.01 24.81 -48.23
N GLY A 42 19.24 25.27 -47.95
CA GLY A 42 20.31 25.30 -48.94
C GLY A 42 20.77 23.92 -49.41
N CYS A 43 20.57 22.86 -48.61
CA CYS A 43 20.88 21.48 -48.97
C CYS A 43 19.73 20.81 -49.75
N TRP A 44 18.49 21.12 -49.39
CA TRP A 44 17.28 20.69 -50.09
C TRP A 44 17.19 21.28 -51.50
N ASP A 45 17.51 22.57 -51.67
CA ASP A 45 17.57 23.20 -53.00
C ASP A 45 18.64 22.58 -53.89
N ARG A 46 19.74 22.11 -53.30
CA ARG A 46 20.81 21.40 -54.01
C ARG A 46 20.37 20.02 -54.48
N THR A 47 19.59 19.31 -53.66
CA THR A 47 19.01 17.99 -54.01
C THR A 47 17.87 18.12 -55.01
N ARG A 48 17.02 19.15 -54.89
CA ARG A 48 15.98 19.47 -55.87
C ARG A 48 16.59 19.73 -57.25
N LYS A 49 17.71 20.45 -57.31
CA LYS A 49 18.47 20.72 -58.54
C LYS A 49 19.14 19.46 -59.10
N SER A 50 19.70 18.59 -58.26
CA SER A 50 20.38 17.37 -58.72
C SER A 50 19.46 16.20 -59.07
N SER A 51 18.21 16.21 -58.57
CA SER A 51 17.21 15.17 -58.85
C SER A 51 16.48 15.35 -60.17
N GLY A 52 16.73 16.43 -60.92
CA GLY A 52 16.13 16.65 -62.23
C GLY A 52 14.60 16.75 -62.20
N ILE A 53 14.00 17.08 -61.06
CA ILE A 53 12.54 17.30 -60.94
C ILE A 53 12.23 18.68 -61.52
N LYS A 54 12.47 18.85 -62.82
CA LYS A 54 11.77 19.87 -63.58
C LYS A 54 10.36 19.33 -63.77
N ARG A 55 9.39 20.16 -63.41
CA ARG A 55 7.97 19.97 -63.68
C ARG A 55 7.79 19.94 -65.19
N GLU A 56 7.91 18.76 -65.78
CA GLU A 56 7.74 18.54 -67.20
C GLU A 56 6.25 18.25 -67.45
N GLU A 57 5.55 19.33 -67.75
CA GLU A 57 4.14 19.34 -68.10
C GLU A 57 4.06 19.04 -69.60
N SER A 58 4.12 17.77 -69.99
CA SER A 58 3.87 17.34 -71.38
C SER A 58 3.38 15.90 -71.44
N ARG A 59 2.14 15.75 -71.91
CA ARG A 59 1.48 14.50 -72.27
C ARG A 59 2.31 13.69 -73.28
N SER A 60 2.44 12.40 -73.03
CA SER A 60 2.49 11.38 -74.09
C SER A 60 2.18 10.02 -73.47
N THR A 61 1.07 9.43 -73.88
CA THR A 61 0.66 8.06 -73.56
C THR A 61 1.45 7.11 -74.45
N ASP A 62 2.37 6.34 -73.87
CA ASP A 62 2.73 5.04 -74.44
C ASP A 62 3.14 4.07 -73.32
N THR A 63 2.25 3.12 -73.05
CA THR A 63 2.39 2.06 -72.06
C THR A 63 2.93 0.82 -72.75
N SER A 64 4.18 0.42 -72.45
CA SER A 64 4.59 -0.98 -72.24
C SER A 64 6.12 -1.11 -72.33
N SER A 65 6.80 -1.08 -71.18
CA SER A 65 8.12 -1.69 -70.87
C SER A 65 8.87 -0.98 -69.73
N ASP A 66 8.37 0.17 -69.25
CA ASP A 66 9.14 1.05 -68.35
C ASP A 66 8.91 0.80 -66.83
N THR A 67 8.21 -0.28 -66.46
CA THR A 67 7.90 -0.59 -65.05
C THR A 67 9.13 -1.04 -64.25
N PHE A 68 10.13 -1.65 -64.90
CA PHE A 68 11.37 -2.08 -64.24
C PHE A 68 12.33 -0.89 -64.01
N SER A 69 12.39 0.03 -64.97
CA SER A 69 13.18 1.26 -64.92
C SER A 69 12.66 2.22 -63.85
N TRP A 70 11.34 2.33 -63.68
CA TRP A 70 10.75 3.14 -62.63
C TRP A 70 11.04 2.58 -61.22
N ARG A 71 10.99 1.26 -61.00
CA ARG A 71 11.34 0.65 -59.70
C ARG A 71 12.82 0.84 -59.34
N GLN A 72 13.74 0.74 -60.29
CA GLN A 72 15.16 1.05 -60.05
C GLN A 72 15.39 2.53 -59.74
N ARG A 73 14.69 3.44 -60.41
CA ARG A 73 14.78 4.89 -60.11
C ARG A 73 14.18 5.22 -58.74
N ALA A 74 13.06 4.60 -58.38
CA ALA A 74 12.41 4.80 -57.08
C ALA A 74 13.26 4.24 -55.92
N THR A 75 13.85 3.06 -56.08
CA THR A 75 14.76 2.48 -55.07
C THR A 75 16.09 3.25 -54.97
N GLY A 76 16.62 3.73 -56.09
CA GLY A 76 17.79 4.62 -56.12
C GLY A 76 17.51 5.97 -55.45
N ALA A 77 16.32 6.54 -55.66
CA ALA A 77 15.86 7.74 -54.98
C ALA A 77 15.74 7.49 -53.47
N LEU A 78 15.03 6.44 -53.04
CA LEU A 78 14.87 6.08 -51.63
C LEU A 78 16.21 5.84 -50.93
N ARG A 79 17.17 5.17 -51.57
CA ARG A 79 18.52 4.96 -51.02
C ARG A 79 19.28 6.28 -50.89
N LYS A 80 19.14 7.20 -51.87
CA LYS A 80 19.72 8.55 -51.79
C LYS A 80 19.04 9.38 -50.69
N THR A 81 17.72 9.26 -50.50
CA THR A 81 17.00 9.90 -49.41
C THR A 81 17.44 9.35 -48.05
N PHE A 82 17.63 8.04 -47.93
CA PHE A 82 18.09 7.40 -46.69
C PHE A 82 19.53 7.76 -46.34
N ASN A 83 20.42 7.80 -47.34
CA ASN A 83 21.79 8.27 -47.16
C ASN A 83 21.84 9.76 -46.83
N TRP A 84 21.01 10.59 -47.48
CA TRP A 84 20.85 12.01 -47.12
C TRP A 84 20.34 12.18 -45.69
N MET A 85 19.38 11.37 -45.24
CA MET A 85 18.86 11.40 -43.87
C MET A 85 19.94 11.00 -42.85
N LYS A 86 20.85 10.08 -43.21
CA LYS A 86 22.06 9.80 -42.43
C LYS A 86 23.07 10.95 -42.44
N THR A 87 23.26 11.64 -43.57
CA THR A 87 24.17 12.81 -43.69
C THR A 87 23.61 14.05 -42.98
N CYS A 88 22.29 14.19 -42.90
CA CYS A 88 21.58 15.23 -42.17
C CYS A 88 21.37 14.91 -40.70
N ARG A 89 21.91 13.79 -40.18
CA ARG A 89 22.12 13.63 -38.73
C ARG A 89 23.20 14.63 -38.31
N ILE A 90 22.75 15.83 -37.98
CA ILE A 90 23.57 16.86 -37.37
C ILE A 90 24.02 16.28 -36.03
N LYS A 91 25.33 16.12 -35.86
CA LYS A 91 25.92 15.93 -34.54
C LYS A 91 25.64 17.21 -33.77
N VAL A 92 24.59 17.19 -32.96
CA VAL A 92 24.33 18.22 -31.97
C VAL A 92 25.37 17.97 -30.88
N ASN A 93 26.36 18.85 -30.80
CA ASN A 93 27.43 18.76 -29.81
C ASN A 93 26.95 19.34 -28.48
N ARG A 94 25.91 18.71 -27.92
CA ARG A 94 25.33 19.02 -26.61
C ARG A 94 25.52 17.82 -25.70
N SER A 95 25.65 18.09 -24.42
CA SER A 95 25.69 17.04 -23.41
C SER A 95 24.32 16.37 -23.30
N GLU A 96 24.29 15.15 -22.76
CA GLU A 96 23.08 14.32 -22.72
C GLU A 96 21.99 14.93 -21.83
N ASP A 97 22.38 15.65 -20.78
CA ASP A 97 21.52 16.44 -19.90
C ASP A 97 20.84 17.61 -20.62
N GLU A 98 21.58 18.37 -21.44
CA GLU A 98 21.01 19.46 -22.25
C GLU A 98 19.98 18.92 -23.26
N LEU A 99 20.23 17.75 -23.83
CA LEU A 99 19.29 17.09 -24.74
C LEU A 99 18.04 16.61 -23.99
N MET A 100 18.22 16.04 -22.80
CA MET A 100 17.12 15.55 -21.97
C MET A 100 16.21 16.69 -21.51
N ASN A 101 16.81 17.80 -21.08
CA ASN A 101 16.08 19.01 -20.68
C ASN A 101 15.32 19.64 -21.85
N ALA A 102 15.96 19.79 -23.01
CA ALA A 102 15.28 20.28 -24.21
C ALA A 102 14.11 19.37 -24.63
N TYR A 103 14.25 18.06 -24.45
CA TYR A 103 13.16 17.11 -24.70
C TYR A 103 12.01 17.27 -23.70
N PHE A 104 12.31 17.48 -22.42
CA PHE A 104 11.30 17.76 -21.38
C PHE A 104 10.55 19.07 -21.61
N GLU A 105 11.26 20.15 -21.97
CA GLU A 105 10.63 21.42 -22.34
C GLU A 105 9.67 21.26 -23.53
N LEU A 106 10.07 20.49 -24.54
CA LEU A 106 9.22 20.19 -25.69
C LEU A 106 7.97 19.39 -25.29
N LEU A 107 8.11 18.41 -24.39
CA LEU A 107 6.97 17.66 -23.86
C LEU A 107 5.99 18.57 -23.10
N THR A 108 6.49 19.49 -22.27
CA THR A 108 5.64 20.41 -21.51
C THR A 108 4.93 21.44 -22.39
N ASP A 109 5.59 21.93 -23.44
CA ASP A 109 5.06 22.96 -24.34
C ASP A 109 4.08 22.39 -25.40
N THR A 110 4.09 21.08 -25.63
CA THR A 110 3.30 20.45 -26.69
C THR A 110 1.85 20.24 -26.27
N SER A 111 0.91 20.81 -27.04
CA SER A 111 -0.53 20.59 -26.92
C SER A 111 -1.10 19.59 -27.95
N ASP A 112 -0.29 19.15 -28.92
CA ASP A 112 -0.75 18.21 -29.95
C ASP A 112 -0.76 16.77 -29.41
N PRO A 113 -1.93 16.12 -29.28
CA PRO A 113 -2.03 14.79 -28.71
C PRO A 113 -1.27 13.72 -29.52
N ILE A 114 -1.16 13.87 -30.85
CA ILE A 114 -0.45 12.91 -31.71
C ILE A 114 1.06 13.01 -31.47
N LEU A 115 1.57 14.22 -31.25
CA LEU A 115 2.97 14.41 -30.90
C LEU A 115 3.27 13.87 -29.51
N LEU A 116 2.37 14.09 -28.53
CA LEU A 116 2.52 13.52 -27.19
C LEU A 116 2.52 11.99 -27.22
N GLU A 117 1.63 11.34 -27.98
CA GLU A 117 1.62 9.88 -28.16
C GLU A 117 2.93 9.33 -28.72
N ARG A 118 3.57 10.05 -29.65
CA ARG A 118 4.86 9.63 -30.21
C ARG A 118 6.02 9.90 -29.27
N ALA A 119 5.99 11.04 -28.58
CA ALA A 119 7.04 11.42 -27.66
C ALA A 119 7.02 10.53 -26.42
N VAL A 120 5.86 10.29 -25.79
CA VAL A 120 5.75 9.45 -24.58
C VAL A 120 6.31 8.04 -24.77
N ALA A 121 6.23 7.47 -25.98
CA ALA A 121 6.83 6.17 -26.29
C ALA A 121 8.37 6.16 -26.15
N SER A 122 9.01 7.33 -26.29
CA SER A 122 10.45 7.55 -26.12
C SER A 122 10.82 8.01 -24.71
N PHE A 123 9.85 8.42 -23.89
CA PHE A 123 10.09 8.82 -22.50
C PHE A 123 10.46 7.59 -21.65
N ARG A 124 11.52 7.71 -20.84
CA ARG A 124 12.00 6.65 -19.93
C ARG A 124 12.52 7.28 -18.64
N TYR A 125 12.08 6.74 -17.50
CA TYR A 125 12.53 7.19 -16.19
C TYR A 125 14.03 6.96 -15.97
N ARG A 126 14.57 5.82 -16.42
CA ARG A 126 16.00 5.51 -16.30
C ARG A 126 16.89 6.54 -17.00
N ASP A 127 16.46 7.04 -18.17
CA ASP A 127 17.23 8.01 -18.94
C ASP A 127 17.29 9.35 -18.17
N TRP A 128 16.22 9.71 -17.46
CA TRP A 128 16.23 10.87 -16.56
C TRP A 128 17.11 10.64 -15.31
N VAL A 129 17.10 9.45 -14.72
CA VAL A 129 17.97 9.13 -13.57
C VAL A 129 19.45 9.25 -13.97
N GLN A 130 19.82 8.67 -15.11
CA GLN A 130 21.20 8.65 -15.60
C GLN A 130 21.68 9.99 -16.14
N TYR A 131 20.87 10.64 -16.97
CA TYR A 131 21.30 11.80 -17.76
C TYR A 131 20.60 13.10 -17.40
N GLY A 132 19.60 13.07 -16.52
CA GLY A 132 18.89 14.29 -16.11
C GLY A 132 19.78 15.27 -15.36
N ASP A 133 19.37 16.53 -15.34
CA ASP A 133 20.01 17.59 -14.54
C ASP A 133 19.69 17.50 -13.04
N GLY A 134 18.91 16.49 -12.62
CA GLY A 134 18.44 16.30 -11.25
C GLY A 134 17.22 17.16 -10.87
N SER A 135 16.65 17.94 -11.79
CA SER A 135 15.49 18.79 -11.51
C SER A 135 14.18 17.98 -11.45
N MET A 136 13.72 17.69 -10.24
CA MET A 136 12.41 17.08 -10.01
C MET A 136 11.25 17.96 -10.48
N ASP A 137 11.41 19.28 -10.51
CA ASP A 137 10.37 20.21 -10.95
C ASP A 137 10.07 20.09 -12.44
N GLN A 138 11.10 19.90 -13.27
CA GLN A 138 10.92 19.66 -14.69
C GLN A 138 10.21 18.32 -14.94
N LEU A 139 10.65 17.26 -14.27
CA LEU A 139 10.02 15.95 -14.38
C LEU A 139 8.55 16.01 -13.93
N ARG A 140 8.26 16.71 -12.82
CA ARG A 140 6.90 16.94 -12.34
C ARG A 140 6.05 17.63 -13.41
N LYS A 141 6.54 18.70 -14.05
CA LYS A 141 5.82 19.39 -15.13
C LYS A 141 5.53 18.47 -16.31
N VAL A 142 6.51 17.67 -16.74
CA VAL A 142 6.34 16.70 -17.83
C VAL A 142 5.27 15.67 -17.48
N LEU A 143 5.35 15.07 -16.29
CA LEU A 143 4.41 14.05 -15.85
C LEU A 143 3.02 14.62 -15.56
N SER A 144 2.89 15.87 -15.11
CA SER A 144 1.59 16.55 -14.99
C SER A 144 0.98 16.76 -16.38
N ARG A 145 1.78 17.18 -17.37
CA ARG A 145 1.31 17.35 -18.75
C ARG A 145 0.86 16.04 -19.38
N LEU A 146 1.67 14.98 -19.24
CA LEU A 146 1.41 13.65 -19.83
C LEU A 146 0.23 12.92 -19.17
N MET A 147 -0.19 13.35 -18.00
CA MET A 147 -1.30 12.76 -17.26
C MET A 147 -2.52 13.67 -17.15
N ALA A 148 -2.49 14.84 -17.80
CA ALA A 148 -3.59 15.78 -17.83
C ALA A 148 -4.85 15.17 -18.47
N THR A 149 -6.02 15.67 -18.11
CA THR A 149 -7.32 15.12 -18.56
C THR A 149 -7.56 15.28 -20.06
N ASP A 150 -6.83 16.19 -20.73
CA ASP A 150 -6.90 16.42 -22.17
C ASP A 150 -6.03 15.47 -23.01
N VAL A 151 -5.15 14.67 -22.37
CA VAL A 151 -4.33 13.68 -23.09
C VAL A 151 -5.07 12.37 -23.31
N SER A 152 -4.68 11.63 -24.36
CA SER A 152 -5.31 10.35 -24.65
C SER A 152 -5.03 9.31 -23.55
N PHE A 153 -5.98 8.40 -23.35
CA PHE A 153 -5.84 7.29 -22.40
C PHE A 153 -4.54 6.49 -22.65
N ARG A 154 -4.17 6.29 -23.92
CA ARG A 154 -2.94 5.59 -24.32
C ARG A 154 -1.66 6.27 -23.85
N VAL A 155 -1.63 7.61 -23.83
CA VAL A 155 -0.47 8.35 -23.28
C VAL A 155 -0.31 8.03 -21.80
N ARG A 156 -1.41 8.11 -21.03
CA ARG A 156 -1.40 7.83 -19.59
C ARG A 156 -0.98 6.39 -19.29
N GLU A 157 -1.55 5.43 -20.01
CA GLU A 157 -1.19 4.02 -19.91
C GLU A 157 0.30 3.79 -20.25
N THR A 158 0.82 4.48 -21.27
CA THR A 158 2.24 4.40 -21.63
C THR A 158 3.13 4.96 -20.52
N VAL A 159 2.76 6.07 -19.88
CA VAL A 159 3.50 6.61 -18.72
C VAL A 159 3.50 5.61 -17.57
N SER A 160 2.33 5.07 -17.22
CA SER A 160 2.22 4.05 -16.17
C SER A 160 3.07 2.81 -16.46
N ALA A 161 3.09 2.34 -17.71
CA ALA A 161 3.93 1.21 -18.13
C ALA A 161 5.44 1.50 -18.03
N GLN A 162 5.87 2.77 -18.01
CA GLN A 162 7.28 3.11 -17.76
C GLN A 162 7.68 2.86 -16.30
N ILE A 163 6.74 2.86 -15.34
CA ILE A 163 7.03 2.58 -13.93
C ILE A 163 7.56 1.14 -13.80
N SER A 164 6.88 0.16 -14.40
CA SER A 164 7.32 -1.24 -14.38
C SER A 164 8.65 -1.43 -15.13
N ARG A 165 8.87 -0.71 -16.24
CA ARG A 165 10.17 -0.71 -16.95
C ARG A 165 11.30 -0.13 -16.11
N PHE A 166 11.00 0.90 -15.33
CA PHE A 166 11.95 1.50 -14.40
C PHE A 166 12.27 0.55 -13.25
N SER A 167 11.23 -0.08 -12.67
CA SER A 167 11.40 -1.12 -11.64
C SER A 167 12.35 -2.23 -12.08
N ALA A 168 12.16 -2.76 -13.30
CA ALA A 168 13.01 -3.81 -13.86
C ALA A 168 14.45 -3.36 -14.17
N TRP A 169 14.69 -2.06 -14.37
CA TRP A 169 16.02 -1.51 -14.65
C TRP A 169 16.86 -1.36 -13.38
N ILE A 170 16.26 -1.07 -12.22
CA ILE A 170 16.98 -0.88 -10.95
C ILE A 170 17.88 -2.08 -10.59
N PRO A 171 17.41 -3.35 -10.60
CA PRO A 171 18.26 -4.49 -10.27
C PRO A 171 19.38 -4.71 -11.31
N GLU A 172 19.09 -4.50 -12.60
CA GLU A 172 20.10 -4.54 -13.66
C GLU A 172 21.21 -3.50 -13.41
N ARG A 173 20.82 -2.27 -13.08
CA ARG A 173 21.77 -1.20 -12.80
C ARG A 173 22.59 -1.46 -11.54
N ARG A 174 21.95 -1.98 -10.49
CA ARG A 174 22.63 -2.35 -9.25
C ARG A 174 23.73 -3.37 -9.51
N GLU A 175 23.50 -4.35 -10.38
CA GLU A 175 24.50 -5.35 -10.75
C GLU A 175 25.64 -4.74 -11.57
N GLN A 176 25.32 -3.90 -12.56
CA GLN A 176 26.34 -3.17 -13.33
C GLN A 176 27.25 -2.33 -12.44
N MET A 177 26.72 -1.69 -11.39
CA MET A 177 27.51 -0.91 -10.44
C MET A 177 28.46 -1.80 -9.62
N LYS A 178 28.02 -3.01 -9.24
CA LYS A 178 28.90 -3.96 -8.53
C LYS A 178 30.04 -4.46 -9.42
N GLU A 179 29.74 -4.89 -10.65
CA GLU A 179 30.76 -5.35 -11.61
C GLU A 179 31.80 -4.26 -11.86
N VAL A 180 31.32 -3.03 -11.98
CA VAL A 180 32.15 -1.84 -12.10
C VAL A 180 33.04 -1.62 -10.89
N GLN A 181 32.48 -1.75 -9.68
CA GLN A 181 33.23 -1.57 -8.43
C GLN A 181 34.33 -2.63 -8.30
N GLU A 182 34.02 -3.89 -8.62
CA GLU A 182 34.99 -5.00 -8.61
C GLU A 182 36.11 -4.80 -9.63
N ALA A 183 35.79 -4.34 -10.84
CA ALA A 183 36.78 -4.06 -11.87
C ALA A 183 37.68 -2.86 -11.51
N ILE A 184 37.13 -1.89 -10.79
CA ILE A 184 37.85 -0.70 -10.34
C ILE A 184 38.91 -1.05 -9.28
N GLU A 185 38.64 -1.99 -8.37
CA GLU A 185 39.62 -2.44 -7.37
C GLU A 185 40.92 -2.98 -8.01
N GLU A 186 40.90 -3.35 -9.29
CA GLU A 186 42.05 -3.80 -10.07
C GLU A 186 42.89 -2.65 -10.69
N TYR A 187 42.32 -1.45 -10.87
CA TYR A 187 42.95 -0.32 -11.57
C TYR A 187 43.14 0.93 -10.66
N ARG A 188 44.23 1.67 -10.88
CA ARG A 188 44.84 2.56 -9.87
C ARG A 188 44.82 4.05 -10.22
N ASP A 189 43.75 4.53 -10.85
CA ASP A 189 43.54 5.98 -11.05
C ASP A 189 42.50 6.50 -10.06
N GLU A 190 42.96 7.22 -9.04
CA GLU A 190 42.12 7.71 -7.93
C GLU A 190 41.12 8.79 -8.38
N GLU A 191 41.44 9.59 -9.42
CA GLU A 191 40.59 10.70 -9.86
C GLU A 191 39.37 10.19 -10.66
N GLU A 192 39.58 9.24 -11.57
CA GLU A 192 38.49 8.63 -12.35
C GLU A 192 37.54 7.82 -11.46
N MET A 193 38.07 7.18 -10.42
CA MET A 193 37.29 6.50 -9.39
C MET A 193 36.34 7.45 -8.66
N GLU A 194 36.88 8.56 -8.15
CA GLU A 194 36.11 9.51 -7.34
C GLU A 194 34.99 10.15 -8.17
N GLU A 195 35.24 10.49 -9.44
CA GLU A 195 34.20 11.03 -10.33
C GLU A 195 33.08 10.02 -10.58
N LYS A 196 33.45 8.74 -10.72
CA LYS A 196 32.51 7.67 -11.00
C LYS A 196 31.64 7.32 -9.79
N GLU A 197 32.23 7.24 -8.60
CA GLU A 197 31.50 7.04 -7.34
C GLU A 197 30.49 8.18 -7.12
N LYS A 198 30.90 9.44 -7.32
CA LYS A 198 29.99 10.60 -7.25
C LYS A 198 28.83 10.49 -8.22
N ARG A 199 29.08 10.04 -9.46
CA ARG A 199 28.03 9.85 -10.47
C ARG A 199 27.06 8.75 -10.06
N GLU A 200 27.57 7.67 -9.50
CA GLU A 200 26.78 6.53 -9.02
C GLU A 200 25.91 6.88 -7.79
N GLU A 201 26.46 7.62 -6.83
CA GLU A 201 25.70 8.15 -5.69
C GLU A 201 24.57 9.09 -6.14
N GLU A 202 24.86 9.96 -7.11
CA GLU A 202 23.90 10.89 -7.68
C GLU A 202 22.77 10.15 -8.42
N GLU A 203 23.09 9.08 -9.17
CA GLU A 203 22.09 8.19 -9.78
C GLU A 203 21.19 7.53 -8.72
N LYS A 204 21.77 6.97 -7.65
CA LYS A 204 21.01 6.38 -6.52
C LYS A 204 20.07 7.41 -5.88
N ARG A 205 20.59 8.61 -5.61
CA ARG A 205 19.83 9.73 -5.03
C ARG A 205 18.64 10.10 -5.91
N ARG A 206 18.83 10.21 -7.22
CA ARG A 206 17.76 10.52 -8.18
C ARG A 206 16.73 9.41 -8.28
N ALA A 207 17.15 8.15 -8.27
CA ALA A 207 16.23 7.01 -8.27
C ALA A 207 15.34 7.02 -7.01
N ILE A 208 15.92 7.26 -5.83
CA ILE A 208 15.16 7.38 -4.57
C ILE A 208 14.17 8.56 -4.64
N GLN A 209 14.60 9.72 -5.11
CA GLN A 209 13.74 10.90 -5.26
C GLN A 209 12.59 10.65 -6.24
N LEU A 210 12.88 9.97 -7.35
CA LEU A 210 11.88 9.59 -8.34
C LEU A 210 10.87 8.61 -7.75
N THR A 211 11.32 7.55 -7.07
CA THR A 211 10.43 6.59 -6.41
C THR A 211 9.55 7.29 -5.40
N LYS A 212 10.11 8.15 -4.54
CA LYS A 212 9.33 8.96 -3.58
C LYS A 212 8.27 9.81 -4.27
N PHE A 213 8.62 10.44 -5.38
CA PHE A 213 7.68 11.23 -6.17
C PHE A 213 6.58 10.38 -6.80
N LEU A 214 6.90 9.20 -7.33
CA LEU A 214 5.91 8.31 -7.96
C LEU A 214 4.96 7.70 -6.92
N VAL A 215 5.47 7.33 -5.75
CA VAL A 215 4.68 6.83 -4.62
C VAL A 215 3.69 7.89 -4.14
N GLY A 216 4.15 9.11 -3.87
CA GLY A 216 3.30 10.22 -3.41
C GLY A 216 2.35 10.80 -4.48
N ARG A 217 2.27 10.18 -5.66
CA ARG A 217 1.41 10.58 -6.78
C ARG A 217 0.24 9.61 -7.00
N GLN A 218 0.14 8.55 -6.20
CA GLN A 218 -1.06 7.73 -6.23
C GLN A 218 -2.31 8.56 -5.90
N GLU A 219 -3.47 8.07 -6.35
CA GLU A 219 -4.75 8.79 -6.30
C GLU A 219 -5.05 9.31 -4.89
N ASP A 220 -5.81 10.42 -4.81
CA ASP A 220 -6.13 11.11 -3.55
C ASP A 220 -6.76 10.16 -2.51
N ASP A 221 -7.40 9.08 -2.93
CA ASP A 221 -8.03 8.09 -2.06
C ASP A 221 -7.04 7.23 -1.24
N ILE A 222 -5.76 7.20 -1.59
CA ILE A 222 -4.71 6.41 -0.91
C ILE A 222 -3.45 7.23 -0.56
N SER A 223 -3.58 8.57 -0.56
CA SER A 223 -2.48 9.46 -0.19
C SER A 223 -1.89 9.13 1.18
N ASP A 224 -2.76 8.76 2.12
CA ASP A 224 -2.43 8.53 3.53
C ASP A 224 -1.62 7.23 3.72
N ILE A 225 -1.78 6.25 2.83
CA ILE A 225 -0.92 5.05 2.83
C ILE A 225 0.47 5.43 2.29
N SER A 226 0.49 6.27 1.25
CA SER A 226 1.69 6.56 0.47
C SER A 226 2.76 7.36 1.23
N GLU A 227 2.35 8.17 2.22
CA GLU A 227 3.26 9.01 3.00
C GLU A 227 4.19 8.25 3.94
N HIS A 228 3.82 7.01 4.29
CA HIS A 228 4.57 6.18 5.23
C HIS A 228 5.63 5.31 4.57
N PHE A 229 5.68 5.27 3.23
CA PHE A 229 6.77 4.60 2.52
C PHE A 229 8.06 5.39 2.63
N THR A 230 9.16 4.68 2.83
CA THR A 230 10.51 5.25 2.89
C THR A 230 11.37 4.62 1.80
N PRO A 231 11.41 5.23 0.59
CA PRO A 231 12.22 4.69 -0.49
C PRO A 231 13.71 4.73 -0.15
N THR A 232 14.37 3.60 -0.31
CA THR A 232 15.81 3.40 -0.26
C THR A 232 16.27 2.76 -1.56
N TRP A 233 17.57 2.78 -1.84
CA TRP A 233 18.08 2.17 -3.07
C TRP A 233 17.77 0.66 -3.15
N GLU A 234 17.70 0.00 -2.00
CA GLU A 234 17.46 -1.43 -1.83
C GLU A 234 16.00 -1.80 -2.16
N ASN A 235 15.04 -1.02 -1.66
CA ASN A 235 13.60 -1.31 -1.75
C ASN A 235 12.86 -0.63 -2.90
N CYS A 236 13.53 0.24 -3.68
CA CYS A 236 12.86 0.98 -4.76
C CYS A 236 12.14 0.06 -5.75
N THR A 237 12.74 -1.08 -6.10
CA THR A 237 12.11 -2.08 -6.98
C THR A 237 10.79 -2.59 -6.38
N ASP A 238 10.80 -3.02 -5.12
CA ASP A 238 9.60 -3.54 -4.45
C ASP A 238 8.50 -2.49 -4.35
N LEU A 239 8.86 -1.23 -4.04
CA LEU A 239 7.92 -0.11 -3.99
C LEU A 239 7.31 0.19 -5.36
N LEU A 240 8.12 0.21 -6.42
CA LEU A 240 7.65 0.48 -7.78
C LEU A 240 6.75 -0.65 -8.30
N ASP A 241 7.08 -1.89 -7.97
CA ASP A 241 6.24 -3.06 -8.29
C ASP A 241 4.90 -2.98 -7.54
N LEU A 242 4.94 -2.58 -6.26
CA LEU A 242 3.75 -2.40 -5.43
C LEU A 242 2.82 -1.30 -5.97
N ILE A 243 3.34 -0.11 -6.30
CA ILE A 243 2.50 1.00 -6.83
C ILE A 243 2.05 0.79 -8.28
N SER A 244 2.65 -0.17 -8.99
CA SER A 244 2.21 -0.56 -10.35
C SER A 244 0.97 -1.46 -10.32
N LEU A 245 0.57 -1.96 -9.15
CA LEU A 245 -0.61 -2.79 -8.99
C LEU A 245 -1.91 -1.95 -9.10
N PRO A 246 -3.03 -2.55 -9.54
CA PRO A 246 -4.35 -1.98 -9.32
C PRO A 246 -4.58 -1.66 -7.84
N ILE A 247 -5.35 -0.61 -7.55
CA ILE A 247 -5.60 -0.11 -6.19
C ILE A 247 -6.00 -1.21 -5.21
N ASP A 248 -6.88 -2.13 -5.64
CA ASP A 248 -7.37 -3.21 -4.77
C ASP A 248 -6.25 -4.16 -4.33
N LYS A 249 -5.36 -4.50 -5.26
CA LYS A 249 -4.20 -5.37 -5.01
C LYS A 249 -3.12 -4.65 -4.21
N PHE A 250 -2.97 -3.35 -4.44
CA PHE A 250 -2.06 -2.50 -3.68
C PHE A 250 -2.47 -2.45 -2.20
N VAL A 251 -3.74 -2.11 -1.90
CA VAL A 251 -4.27 -2.07 -0.54
C VAL A 251 -4.20 -3.47 0.10
N ALA A 252 -4.59 -4.51 -0.62
CA ALA A 252 -4.50 -5.90 -0.12
C ALA A 252 -3.08 -6.29 0.32
N LYS A 253 -2.05 -5.89 -0.43
CA LYS A 253 -0.64 -6.10 -0.07
C LYS A 253 -0.23 -5.30 1.16
N CYS A 254 -0.73 -4.08 1.30
CA CYS A 254 -0.43 -3.23 2.46
C CYS A 254 -1.10 -3.75 3.76
N ILE A 255 -2.29 -4.36 3.67
CA ILE A 255 -2.93 -5.04 4.81
C ILE A 255 -2.14 -6.26 5.29
N SER A 256 -1.39 -6.90 4.39
CA SER A 256 -0.55 -8.07 4.71
C SER A 256 0.91 -7.70 4.96
N ILE A 257 1.22 -6.42 5.20
CA ILE A 257 2.61 -5.93 5.15
C ILE A 257 3.52 -6.52 6.23
N HIS A 258 2.98 -6.86 7.41
CA HIS A 258 3.76 -7.46 8.50
C HIS A 258 4.12 -8.93 8.24
N ASP A 259 3.54 -9.56 7.22
CA ASP A 259 3.97 -10.86 6.73
C ASP A 259 5.14 -10.77 5.72
N HIS A 260 5.44 -9.57 5.24
CA HIS A 260 6.48 -9.33 4.25
C HIS A 260 7.79 -8.89 4.91
N ASN A 261 8.89 -9.58 4.61
CA ASN A 261 10.23 -9.23 5.10
C ASN A 261 10.87 -8.02 4.38
N ILE A 262 10.09 -7.25 3.64
CA ILE A 262 10.59 -6.14 2.82
C ILE A 262 10.41 -4.85 3.60
N ASN A 263 11.51 -4.14 3.87
CA ASN A 263 11.44 -2.82 4.50
C ASN A 263 10.92 -1.80 3.48
N LEU A 264 9.62 -1.54 3.50
CA LEU A 264 8.96 -0.55 2.62
C LEU A 264 8.84 0.83 3.28
N GLY A 265 9.12 0.95 4.58
CA GLY A 265 8.90 2.15 5.38
C GLY A 265 8.33 1.79 6.74
N ASN A 266 7.47 2.67 7.26
CA ASN A 266 6.81 2.42 8.54
C ASN A 266 5.63 1.44 8.35
N HIS A 267 5.89 0.14 8.50
CA HIS A 267 4.88 -0.91 8.31
C HIS A 267 3.63 -0.74 9.17
N ARG A 268 3.78 -0.25 10.41
CA ARG A 268 2.66 0.01 11.30
C ARG A 268 1.72 1.04 10.69
N GLU A 269 2.24 2.19 10.29
CA GLU A 269 1.41 3.26 9.73
C GLU A 269 0.87 2.89 8.33
N ILE A 270 1.63 2.15 7.52
CA ILE A 270 1.13 1.61 6.24
C ILE A 270 -0.06 0.67 6.47
N PHE A 271 0.05 -0.24 7.44
CA PHE A 271 -1.03 -1.15 7.83
C PHE A 271 -2.24 -0.36 8.35
N ASP A 272 -2.03 0.52 9.33
CA ASP A 272 -3.07 1.33 9.96
C ASP A 272 -3.85 2.15 8.92
N SER A 273 -3.16 2.86 8.01
CA SER A 273 -3.79 3.63 6.93
C SER A 273 -4.53 2.75 5.91
N SER A 274 -4.06 1.52 5.67
CA SER A 274 -4.74 0.58 4.77
C SER A 274 -6.01 0.01 5.38
N VAL A 275 -6.01 -0.24 6.69
CA VAL A 275 -7.18 -0.68 7.43
C VAL A 275 -8.20 0.45 7.55
N ASN A 276 -7.76 1.67 7.87
CA ASN A 276 -8.60 2.88 7.85
C ASN A 276 -9.31 3.04 6.50
N HIS A 277 -8.58 2.92 5.39
CA HIS A 277 -9.17 3.01 4.06
C HIS A 277 -10.29 1.98 3.85
N CYS A 278 -10.12 0.75 4.34
CA CYS A 278 -11.16 -0.28 4.25
C CYS A 278 -12.35 0.01 5.17
N ASP A 279 -12.10 0.51 6.38
CA ASP A 279 -13.15 0.91 7.33
C ASP A 279 -13.98 2.08 6.77
N ASP A 280 -13.34 3.10 6.20
CA ASP A 280 -14.01 4.22 5.52
C ASP A 280 -14.90 3.73 4.35
N LEU A 281 -14.44 2.72 3.61
CA LEU A 281 -15.25 2.10 2.55
C LEU A 281 -16.45 1.33 3.13
N LEU A 282 -16.29 0.63 4.26
CA LEU A 282 -17.39 -0.06 4.95
C LEU A 282 -18.41 0.95 5.49
N ASP A 283 -17.97 2.03 6.13
CA ASP A 283 -18.81 3.11 6.65
C ASP A 283 -19.58 3.85 5.55
N ALA A 284 -19.00 3.91 4.34
CA ALA A 284 -19.65 4.46 3.15
C ALA A 284 -20.56 3.45 2.41
N ASP A 285 -20.86 2.29 2.99
CA ASP A 285 -21.63 1.19 2.41
C ASP A 285 -21.05 0.63 1.07
N LYS A 286 -19.73 0.77 0.85
CA LYS A 286 -19.03 0.30 -0.37
C LYS A 286 -18.49 -1.12 -0.23
N PHE A 287 -19.34 -2.05 0.19
CA PHE A 287 -18.98 -3.46 0.44
C PHE A 287 -18.37 -4.16 -0.79
N ASP A 288 -18.81 -3.80 -2.01
CA ASP A 288 -18.28 -4.40 -3.24
C ASP A 288 -16.80 -4.06 -3.46
N ASP A 289 -16.38 -2.84 -3.12
CA ASP A 289 -14.97 -2.42 -3.25
C ASP A 289 -14.09 -3.12 -2.20
N VAL A 290 -14.56 -3.23 -0.96
CA VAL A 290 -13.88 -3.98 0.11
C VAL A 290 -13.77 -5.47 -0.24
N THR A 291 -14.82 -6.06 -0.80
CA THR A 291 -14.81 -7.44 -1.30
C THR A 291 -13.77 -7.61 -2.42
N ARG A 292 -13.65 -6.63 -3.32
CA ARG A 292 -12.66 -6.63 -4.40
C ARG A 292 -11.23 -6.58 -3.84
N ILE A 293 -10.96 -5.74 -2.84
CA ILE A 293 -9.68 -5.70 -2.10
C ILE A 293 -9.38 -7.06 -1.48
N PHE A 294 -10.30 -7.60 -0.67
CA PHE A 294 -10.06 -8.84 0.06
C PHE A 294 -10.03 -10.10 -0.80
N SER A 295 -10.56 -10.06 -2.03
CA SER A 295 -10.36 -11.13 -3.00
C SER A 295 -8.87 -11.34 -3.36
N HIS A 296 -8.01 -10.37 -3.02
CA HIS A 296 -6.56 -10.43 -3.24
C HIS A 296 -5.75 -10.60 -1.95
N VAL A 297 -6.41 -10.64 -0.78
CA VAL A 297 -5.75 -10.79 0.51
C VAL A 297 -5.61 -12.28 0.85
N ASP A 298 -4.40 -12.70 1.24
CA ASP A 298 -4.23 -13.98 1.91
C ASP A 298 -4.73 -13.85 3.35
N LEU A 299 -5.72 -14.67 3.71
CA LEU A 299 -6.36 -14.63 5.04
C LEU A 299 -5.33 -14.68 6.17
N PHE A 300 -4.40 -15.61 6.09
CA PHE A 300 -3.48 -15.90 7.17
C PHE A 300 -2.40 -14.81 7.25
N SER A 301 -1.93 -14.28 6.13
CA SER A 301 -1.03 -13.11 6.11
C SER A 301 -1.69 -11.86 6.70
N ALA A 302 -2.97 -11.60 6.38
CA ALA A 302 -3.71 -10.48 6.96
C ALA A 302 -3.94 -10.67 8.46
N VAL A 303 -4.48 -11.82 8.89
CA VAL A 303 -4.71 -12.13 10.31
C VAL A 303 -3.42 -12.08 11.10
N ARG A 304 -2.30 -12.55 10.55
CA ARG A 304 -0.98 -12.39 11.16
C ARG A 304 -0.63 -10.92 11.33
N SER A 305 -0.91 -10.08 10.33
CA SER A 305 -0.66 -8.64 10.42
C SER A 305 -1.52 -7.99 11.53
N PHE A 306 -2.81 -8.30 11.61
CA PHE A 306 -3.68 -7.85 12.70
C PHE A 306 -3.22 -8.33 14.08
N ALA A 307 -2.78 -9.58 14.19
CA ALA A 307 -2.32 -10.15 15.45
C ALA A 307 -0.99 -9.54 15.93
N LEU A 308 -0.19 -8.99 15.01
CA LEU A 308 1.14 -8.42 15.27
C LEU A 308 1.16 -6.90 15.40
N VAL A 309 0.01 -6.22 15.38
CA VAL A 309 -0.05 -4.75 15.59
C VAL A 309 -0.73 -4.38 16.90
N ASP A 310 -0.52 -3.13 17.31
CA ASP A 310 -1.29 -2.54 18.39
C ASP A 310 -2.72 -2.30 17.92
N TYR A 311 -3.66 -2.88 18.63
CA TYR A 311 -5.08 -2.87 18.37
C TYR A 311 -5.67 -1.46 18.43
N ARG A 312 -6.56 -1.18 17.48
CA ARG A 312 -7.45 -0.05 17.49
C ARG A 312 -8.90 -0.52 17.30
N PRO A 313 -9.90 0.07 17.99
CA PRO A 313 -11.29 -0.41 17.94
C PRO A 313 -11.89 -0.56 16.54
N PHE A 314 -11.56 0.33 15.61
CA PHE A 314 -12.08 0.29 14.25
C PHE A 314 -11.51 -0.89 13.41
N TYR A 315 -10.48 -1.58 13.89
CA TYR A 315 -9.98 -2.81 13.24
C TYR A 315 -11.01 -3.93 13.27
N ASP A 316 -11.96 -3.92 14.22
CA ASP A 316 -12.91 -5.01 14.40
C ASP A 316 -13.80 -5.22 13.18
N ASN A 317 -14.32 -4.15 12.56
CA ASN A 317 -15.18 -4.24 11.38
C ASN A 317 -14.46 -4.91 10.20
N VAL A 318 -13.23 -4.45 9.94
CA VAL A 318 -12.39 -4.94 8.84
C VAL A 318 -11.96 -6.39 9.10
N LEU A 319 -11.56 -6.70 10.33
CA LEU A 319 -11.12 -8.03 10.72
C LEU A 319 -12.28 -9.04 10.75
N GLU A 320 -13.46 -8.64 11.22
CA GLU A 320 -14.68 -9.47 11.15
C GLU A 320 -15.03 -9.81 9.69
N PHE A 321 -14.93 -8.83 8.79
CA PHE A 321 -15.15 -9.06 7.37
C PHE A 321 -14.14 -10.06 6.78
N ILE A 322 -12.85 -9.92 7.10
CA ILE A 322 -11.77 -10.81 6.61
C ILE A 322 -11.95 -12.24 7.13
N ILE A 323 -12.30 -12.39 8.42
CA ILE A 323 -12.46 -13.70 9.07
C ILE A 323 -13.71 -14.41 8.52
N GLY A 324 -14.83 -13.68 8.41
CA GLY A 324 -16.09 -14.22 7.91
C GLY A 324 -16.53 -15.48 8.64
N ASP A 325 -16.76 -16.56 7.89
CA ASP A 325 -17.19 -17.86 8.39
C ASP A 325 -16.03 -18.81 8.77
N ARG A 326 -14.77 -18.44 8.52
CA ARG A 326 -13.58 -19.28 8.77
C ARG A 326 -13.01 -19.14 10.19
N ARG A 327 -13.87 -18.82 11.14
CA ARG A 327 -13.56 -18.58 12.56
C ARG A 327 -12.69 -19.66 13.21
N ALA A 328 -13.03 -20.94 13.00
CA ALA A 328 -12.28 -22.06 13.56
C ALA A 328 -10.84 -22.14 13.01
N GLU A 329 -10.66 -21.94 11.70
CA GLU A 329 -9.34 -21.93 11.05
C GLU A 329 -8.45 -20.83 11.63
N ILE A 330 -9.04 -19.66 11.90
CA ILE A 330 -8.33 -18.53 12.50
C ILE A 330 -7.89 -18.82 13.93
N LEU A 331 -8.70 -19.50 14.73
CA LEU A 331 -8.27 -19.91 16.08
C LEU A 331 -7.08 -20.87 16.05
N HIS A 332 -7.07 -21.84 15.13
CA HIS A 332 -5.92 -22.72 14.92
C HIS A 332 -4.67 -21.95 14.47
N PHE A 333 -4.85 -20.99 13.56
CA PHE A 333 -3.74 -20.19 13.06
C PHE A 333 -3.19 -19.22 14.12
N LEU A 334 -4.07 -18.59 14.91
CA LEU A 334 -3.67 -17.75 16.03
C LEU A 334 -2.87 -18.54 17.06
N LEU A 335 -3.25 -19.80 17.32
CA LEU A 335 -2.48 -20.70 18.16
C LEU A 335 -1.04 -20.88 17.64
N GLN A 336 -0.88 -21.05 16.33
CA GLN A 336 0.44 -21.15 15.70
C GLN A 336 1.24 -19.84 15.86
N ILE A 337 0.60 -18.69 15.71
CA ILE A 337 1.24 -17.37 15.87
C ILE A 337 1.77 -17.21 17.30
N VAL A 338 0.91 -17.39 18.32
CA VAL A 338 1.30 -17.17 19.73
C VAL A 338 2.30 -18.21 20.22
N SER A 339 2.31 -19.41 19.64
CA SER A 339 3.27 -20.46 19.98
C SER A 339 4.67 -20.23 19.37
N THR A 340 4.79 -19.31 18.41
CA THR A 340 6.08 -18.98 17.78
C THR A 340 6.85 -18.03 18.69
N PRO A 341 8.05 -18.39 19.19
CA PRO A 341 8.83 -17.51 20.05
C PRO A 341 9.15 -16.19 19.33
N ARG A 342 8.70 -15.09 19.91
CA ARG A 342 8.90 -13.73 19.40
C ARG A 342 8.96 -12.75 20.57
N ASP A 343 9.59 -11.61 20.33
CA ASP A 343 9.46 -10.47 21.23
C ASP A 343 8.08 -9.83 21.08
N TRP A 344 7.25 -10.02 22.11
CA TRP A 344 5.89 -9.50 22.19
C TRP A 344 5.81 -8.18 22.96
N SER A 345 6.94 -7.64 23.43
CA SER A 345 6.96 -6.43 24.29
C SER A 345 6.37 -5.19 23.62
N ASP A 346 6.46 -5.09 22.30
CA ASP A 346 5.93 -3.96 21.52
C ASP A 346 4.59 -4.25 20.80
N LEU A 347 4.10 -5.50 20.82
CA LEU A 347 3.04 -6.00 19.92
C LEU A 347 1.87 -6.66 20.67
N ILE A 348 1.37 -5.99 21.72
CA ILE A 348 0.70 -6.68 22.84
C ILE A 348 -0.79 -6.97 22.59
N THR A 349 -1.48 -6.24 21.72
CA THR A 349 -2.96 -6.14 21.82
C THR A 349 -3.76 -6.76 20.67
N GLY A 350 -3.20 -6.86 19.45
CA GLY A 350 -3.93 -7.35 18.27
C GLY A 350 -4.37 -8.82 18.33
N ALA A 351 -3.59 -9.69 18.99
CA ALA A 351 -3.92 -11.11 19.16
C ALA A 351 -5.23 -11.32 19.96
N SER A 352 -5.47 -10.46 20.95
CA SER A 352 -6.68 -10.51 21.79
C SER A 352 -7.95 -10.21 21.00
N SER A 353 -7.89 -9.22 20.11
CA SER A 353 -9.03 -8.81 19.26
C SER A 353 -9.31 -9.88 18.20
N THR A 354 -8.25 -10.38 17.58
CA THR A 354 -8.32 -11.50 16.63
C THR A 354 -8.98 -12.71 17.28
N PHE A 355 -8.62 -13.03 18.53
CA PHE A 355 -9.26 -14.09 19.30
C PHE A 355 -10.75 -13.84 19.52
N LEU A 356 -11.15 -12.65 19.97
CA LEU A 356 -12.56 -12.32 20.19
C LEU A 356 -13.40 -12.47 18.93
N ILE A 357 -12.96 -11.89 17.82
CA ILE A 357 -13.70 -11.95 16.56
C ILE A 357 -13.78 -13.38 16.04
N ALA A 358 -12.70 -14.14 16.17
CA ALA A 358 -12.67 -15.55 15.77
C ALA A 358 -13.56 -16.43 16.66
N THR A 359 -13.75 -16.11 17.94
CA THR A 359 -14.70 -16.83 18.81
C THR A 359 -16.15 -16.44 18.57
N GLY A 360 -16.42 -15.18 18.23
CA GLY A 360 -17.74 -14.66 17.94
C GLY A 360 -18.63 -14.42 19.16
N SER A 361 -19.84 -13.92 18.90
CA SER A 361 -20.89 -13.74 19.92
C SER A 361 -22.17 -14.48 19.50
N PRO A 362 -22.60 -15.54 20.22
CA PRO A 362 -21.96 -16.12 21.41
C PRO A 362 -20.64 -16.86 21.06
N PRO A 363 -19.71 -17.00 22.03
CA PRO A 363 -18.43 -17.67 21.80
C PRO A 363 -18.59 -19.13 21.37
N HIS A 364 -17.93 -19.51 20.27
CA HIS A 364 -17.88 -20.87 19.77
C HIS A 364 -16.45 -21.41 19.77
N PHE A 365 -16.22 -22.50 20.49
CA PHE A 365 -14.89 -23.10 20.62
C PHE A 365 -14.83 -24.48 19.92
N PRO A 366 -13.83 -24.72 19.05
CA PRO A 366 -13.59 -26.05 18.52
C PRO A 366 -13.31 -27.05 19.65
N SER A 367 -13.92 -28.24 19.58
CA SER A 367 -13.88 -29.23 20.66
C SER A 367 -12.49 -29.85 20.87
N ASP A 368 -11.68 -29.86 19.83
CA ASP A 368 -10.35 -30.45 19.71
C ASP A 368 -9.20 -29.45 19.98
N LEU A 369 -9.50 -28.15 20.04
CA LEU A 369 -8.49 -27.12 20.18
C LEU A 369 -8.16 -26.85 21.66
N ASP A 370 -6.88 -26.94 21.99
CA ASP A 370 -6.35 -26.50 23.27
C ASP A 370 -5.96 -25.01 23.21
N LEU A 371 -6.76 -24.15 23.83
CA LEU A 371 -6.52 -22.71 23.89
C LEU A 371 -5.54 -22.28 24.97
N SER A 372 -4.92 -23.19 25.74
CA SER A 372 -4.03 -22.79 26.82
C SER A 372 -2.86 -21.89 26.39
N PRO A 373 -2.23 -22.05 25.20
CA PRO A 373 -1.18 -21.13 24.78
C PRO A 373 -1.71 -19.73 24.44
N ILE A 374 -2.94 -19.61 23.92
CA ILE A 374 -3.59 -18.31 23.70
C ILE A 374 -3.93 -17.65 25.03
N ILE A 375 -4.45 -18.42 26.00
CA ILE A 375 -4.73 -17.97 27.37
C ILE A 375 -3.45 -17.46 28.03
N ALA A 376 -2.37 -18.22 27.93
CA ALA A 376 -1.06 -17.87 28.47
C ALA A 376 -0.56 -16.55 27.87
N HIS A 377 -0.63 -16.44 26.54
CA HIS A 377 -0.21 -15.25 25.80
C HIS A 377 -1.00 -14.02 26.23
N ILE A 378 -2.33 -14.08 26.23
CA ILE A 378 -3.21 -12.98 26.63
C ILE A 378 -3.00 -12.61 28.11
N GLY A 379 -2.78 -13.58 28.99
CA GLY A 379 -2.49 -13.32 30.40
C GLY A 379 -1.17 -12.58 30.61
N GLN A 380 -0.16 -12.86 29.78
CA GLN A 380 1.14 -12.16 29.80
C GLN A 380 1.08 -10.78 29.12
N HIS A 381 0.19 -10.62 28.14
CA HIS A 381 0.06 -9.45 27.29
C HIS A 381 -1.36 -8.88 27.32
N PRO A 382 -1.84 -8.40 28.48
CA PRO A 382 -3.21 -7.94 28.64
C PRO A 382 -3.44 -6.65 27.84
N SER A 383 -4.47 -6.65 27.01
CA SER A 383 -4.87 -5.48 26.21
C SER A 383 -5.93 -4.65 26.92
N TRP A 384 -5.63 -3.38 27.21
CA TRP A 384 -6.58 -2.47 27.85
C TRP A 384 -7.95 -2.47 27.14
N TRP A 385 -7.94 -2.46 25.82
CA TRP A 385 -9.11 -2.25 24.98
C TRP A 385 -10.16 -3.36 25.00
N ASN A 386 -9.76 -4.60 25.24
CA ASN A 386 -10.64 -5.76 25.16
C ASN A 386 -10.44 -6.74 26.33
N TRP A 387 -9.68 -6.34 27.36
CA TRP A 387 -9.42 -7.16 28.52
C TRP A 387 -10.69 -7.74 29.17
N PRO A 388 -11.75 -6.94 29.44
CA PRO A 388 -12.97 -7.48 30.03
C PRO A 388 -13.61 -8.56 29.16
N GLU A 389 -13.82 -8.28 27.87
CA GLU A 389 -14.52 -9.16 26.92
C GLU A 389 -13.73 -10.45 26.66
N VAL A 390 -12.40 -10.35 26.52
CA VAL A 390 -11.51 -11.48 26.37
C VAL A 390 -11.54 -12.35 27.63
N CYS A 391 -11.49 -11.74 28.82
CA CYS A 391 -11.53 -12.49 30.06
C CYS A 391 -12.84 -13.25 30.22
N ASP A 392 -13.97 -12.59 29.97
CA ASP A 392 -15.30 -13.20 30.03
C ASP A 392 -15.37 -14.42 29.08
N THR A 393 -14.86 -14.26 27.86
CA THR A 393 -14.81 -15.32 26.84
C THR A 393 -13.91 -16.50 27.26
N LEU A 394 -12.71 -16.22 27.76
CA LEU A 394 -11.77 -17.26 28.20
C LEU A 394 -12.21 -17.96 29.48
N ILE A 395 -12.85 -17.27 30.41
CA ILE A 395 -13.47 -17.88 31.59
C ILE A 395 -14.63 -18.79 31.18
N ALA A 396 -15.45 -18.38 30.22
CA ALA A 396 -16.51 -19.23 29.68
C ALA A 396 -15.95 -20.51 29.03
N TYR A 397 -14.82 -20.41 28.30
CA TYR A 397 -14.09 -21.58 27.79
C TYR A 397 -13.60 -22.49 28.93
N LEU A 398 -12.89 -21.93 29.92
CA LEU A 398 -12.34 -22.70 31.04
C LEU A 398 -13.41 -23.37 31.88
N ALA A 399 -14.59 -22.75 32.05
CA ALA A 399 -15.72 -23.33 32.76
C ALA A 399 -16.30 -24.58 32.05
N GLN A 400 -16.16 -24.67 30.73
CA GLN A 400 -16.64 -25.80 29.92
C GLN A 400 -15.59 -26.91 29.75
N ARG A 401 -14.33 -26.64 30.08
CA ARG A 401 -13.20 -27.56 29.84
C ARG A 401 -12.64 -28.14 31.12
N ASN A 402 -12.04 -29.33 30.97
CA ASN A 402 -11.25 -29.91 32.04
C ASN A 402 -9.86 -29.23 32.05
N ILE A 403 -9.64 -28.32 32.99
CA ILE A 403 -8.37 -27.59 33.13
C ILE A 403 -7.17 -28.54 33.24
N LEU A 404 -7.37 -29.75 33.78
CA LEU A 404 -6.31 -30.74 33.97
C LEU A 404 -5.78 -31.33 32.64
N THR A 405 -6.50 -31.14 31.52
CA THR A 405 -6.08 -31.66 30.20
C THR A 405 -5.39 -30.61 29.34
N LEU A 406 -5.27 -29.37 29.82
CA LEU A 406 -4.64 -28.28 29.08
C LEU A 406 -3.11 -28.44 29.06
N SER A 407 -2.49 -28.06 27.95
CA SER A 407 -1.04 -28.22 27.73
C SER A 407 -0.18 -27.20 28.49
N ASP A 408 -0.74 -26.03 28.82
CA ASP A 408 -0.04 -24.96 29.56
C ASP A 408 -0.80 -24.55 30.85
N PRO A 409 -0.69 -25.34 31.93
CA PRO A 409 -1.33 -25.01 33.19
C PRO A 409 -0.70 -23.79 33.89
N VAL A 410 0.56 -23.45 33.59
CA VAL A 410 1.26 -22.30 34.19
C VAL A 410 0.68 -21.00 33.63
N GLY A 411 0.54 -20.92 32.30
CA GLY A 411 -0.07 -19.78 31.64
C GLY A 411 -1.52 -19.58 32.05
N VAL A 412 -2.30 -20.66 32.17
CA VAL A 412 -3.68 -20.61 32.67
C VAL A 412 -3.74 -20.11 34.11
N HIS A 413 -2.87 -20.59 34.99
CA HIS A 413 -2.79 -20.11 36.37
C HIS A 413 -2.47 -18.62 36.44
N HIS A 414 -1.49 -18.17 35.66
CA HIS A 414 -1.11 -16.77 35.56
C HIS A 414 -2.30 -15.90 35.09
N PHE A 415 -2.95 -16.30 34.00
CA PHE A 415 -4.13 -15.62 33.47
C PHE A 415 -5.25 -15.50 34.52
N LEU A 416 -5.57 -16.58 35.23
CA LEU A 416 -6.61 -16.55 36.27
C LEU A 416 -6.25 -15.55 37.38
N HIS A 417 -4.99 -15.48 37.80
CA HIS A 417 -4.53 -14.45 38.74
C HIS A 417 -4.67 -13.03 38.19
N GLN A 418 -4.36 -12.82 36.91
CA GLN A 418 -4.56 -11.52 36.25
C GLN A 418 -6.05 -11.16 36.23
N CYS A 419 -6.96 -12.10 35.94
CA CYS A 419 -8.39 -11.82 36.00
C CYS A 419 -8.85 -11.35 37.39
N VAL A 420 -8.18 -11.76 38.46
CA VAL A 420 -8.53 -11.37 39.83
C VAL A 420 -7.97 -10.00 40.20
N HIS A 421 -6.68 -9.78 39.89
CA HIS A 421 -5.91 -8.68 40.47
C HIS A 421 -5.53 -7.57 39.49
N LEU A 422 -5.58 -7.83 38.18
CA LEU A 422 -5.09 -6.87 37.21
C LEU A 422 -6.03 -5.69 37.07
N GLU A 423 -5.43 -4.50 37.19
CA GLU A 423 -6.06 -3.22 36.93
C GLU A 423 -5.28 -2.53 35.82
N LEU A 424 -5.91 -2.36 34.66
CA LEU A 424 -5.27 -1.75 33.50
C LEU A 424 -5.63 -0.26 33.45
N ALA A 425 -4.63 0.60 33.66
CA ALA A 425 -4.79 2.03 33.42
C ALA A 425 -4.87 2.30 31.92
N HIS A 426 -5.73 3.25 31.52
CA HIS A 426 -5.88 3.64 30.13
C HIS A 426 -4.59 4.30 29.61
N PRO A 427 -4.08 3.90 28.43
CA PRO A 427 -2.80 4.40 27.90
C PRO A 427 -2.69 5.93 27.82
N TRP A 428 -3.79 6.60 27.47
CA TRP A 428 -3.85 8.06 27.30
C TRP A 428 -4.73 8.81 28.32
N ALA A 429 -5.32 8.14 29.31
CA ALA A 429 -6.26 8.76 30.25
C ALA A 429 -5.95 8.32 31.69
N ALA A 430 -5.45 9.24 32.51
CA ALA A 430 -4.94 8.92 33.85
C ALA A 430 -6.01 8.41 34.84
N VAL A 431 -7.30 8.54 34.51
CA VAL A 431 -8.40 8.30 35.46
C VAL A 431 -9.17 7.01 35.17
N GLU A 432 -9.08 6.48 33.95
CA GLU A 432 -9.86 5.29 33.58
C GLU A 432 -9.06 4.01 33.83
N VAL A 433 -9.54 3.22 34.78
CA VAL A 433 -8.99 1.89 35.10
C VAL A 433 -9.98 0.84 34.64
N ARG A 434 -9.54 -0.03 33.74
CA ARG A 434 -10.31 -1.20 33.34
C ARG A 434 -9.98 -2.39 34.21
N ARG A 435 -11.04 -3.10 34.60
CA ARG A 435 -10.99 -4.32 35.41
C ARG A 435 -11.89 -5.35 34.75
N THR A 436 -11.61 -6.62 35.03
CA THR A 436 -12.55 -7.71 34.74
C THR A 436 -13.90 -7.46 35.41
N SER A 437 -14.95 -7.98 34.78
CA SER A 437 -16.29 -7.96 35.37
C SER A 437 -16.28 -8.70 36.73
N PRO A 438 -17.12 -8.29 37.70
CA PRO A 438 -17.21 -8.97 38.99
C PRO A 438 -17.47 -10.47 38.86
N ASP A 439 -18.30 -10.87 37.90
CA ASP A 439 -18.65 -12.27 37.66
C ASP A 439 -17.45 -13.07 37.16
N THR A 440 -16.68 -12.53 36.21
CA THR A 440 -15.45 -13.14 35.71
C THR A 440 -14.38 -13.23 36.78
N ARG A 441 -14.24 -12.20 37.63
CA ARG A 441 -13.35 -12.24 38.81
C ARG A 441 -13.73 -13.36 39.77
N ASN A 442 -15.03 -13.49 40.08
CA ASN A 442 -15.53 -14.53 40.98
C ASN A 442 -15.36 -15.92 40.38
N ALA A 443 -15.66 -16.09 39.09
CA ALA A 443 -15.45 -17.34 38.38
C ALA A 443 -13.96 -17.74 38.35
N ALA A 444 -13.05 -16.78 38.11
CA ALA A 444 -11.62 -17.01 38.18
C ALA A 444 -11.17 -17.48 39.59
N LEU A 445 -11.66 -16.83 40.66
CA LEU A 445 -11.41 -17.25 42.04
C LEU A 445 -11.91 -18.68 42.33
N ILE A 446 -13.11 -19.01 41.85
CA ILE A 446 -13.68 -20.35 41.99
C ILE A 446 -12.80 -21.39 41.28
N LEU A 447 -12.34 -21.10 40.06
CA LEU A 447 -11.45 -21.99 39.31
C LEU A 447 -10.09 -22.18 40.00
N LEU A 448 -9.49 -21.09 40.49
CA LEU A 448 -8.23 -21.14 41.26
C LEU A 448 -8.37 -22.00 42.51
N HIS A 449 -9.41 -21.78 43.32
CA HIS A 449 -9.61 -22.54 44.55
C HIS A 449 -9.96 -24.01 44.27
N ARG A 450 -10.81 -24.27 43.29
CA ARG A 450 -11.20 -25.65 42.89
C ARG A 450 -10.01 -26.48 42.44
N HIS A 451 -9.03 -25.86 41.79
CA HIS A 451 -7.84 -26.52 41.24
C HIS A 451 -6.56 -26.16 41.99
N GLU A 452 -6.67 -25.72 43.25
CA GLU A 452 -5.52 -25.27 44.07
C GLU A 452 -4.41 -26.32 44.16
N ALA A 453 -4.76 -27.59 44.40
CA ALA A 453 -3.78 -28.67 44.47
C ALA A 453 -3.04 -28.92 43.15
N PHE A 454 -3.69 -28.65 42.01
CA PHE A 454 -3.09 -28.76 40.69
C PHE A 454 -2.15 -27.59 40.40
N PHE A 455 -2.51 -26.39 40.85
CA PHE A 455 -1.70 -25.18 40.65
C PHE A 455 -0.61 -24.94 41.71
N ALA A 456 -0.65 -25.64 42.84
CA ALA A 456 0.32 -25.51 43.93
C ALA A 456 1.80 -25.53 43.50
N PRO A 457 2.24 -26.35 42.52
CA PRO A 457 3.63 -26.33 42.04
C PRO A 457 4.04 -25.02 41.34
N PHE A 458 3.08 -24.25 40.83
CA PHE A 458 3.30 -23.03 40.05
C PHE A 458 3.11 -21.75 40.88
N ALA A 459 2.65 -21.88 42.13
CA ALA A 459 2.71 -20.81 43.10
C ALA A 459 4.18 -20.58 43.46
N VAL A 460 4.91 -19.88 42.59
CA VAL A 460 6.23 -19.35 42.92
C VAL A 460 6.02 -18.50 44.17
N PRO A 461 6.76 -18.76 45.27
CA PRO A 461 6.70 -17.90 46.44
C PRO A 461 7.07 -16.50 45.97
N LEU A 462 6.10 -15.59 45.94
CA LEU A 462 6.40 -14.17 45.74
C LEU A 462 7.51 -13.82 46.75
N PRO A 463 8.63 -13.21 46.31
CA PRO A 463 9.65 -12.78 47.24
C PRO A 463 8.97 -11.97 48.34
N PRO A 464 9.31 -12.21 49.62
CA PRO A 464 8.63 -11.53 50.72
C PRO A 464 8.68 -10.04 50.44
N SER A 465 7.51 -9.41 50.36
CA SER A 465 7.40 -7.98 50.14
C SER A 465 8.36 -7.27 51.10
N PRO A 466 9.17 -6.30 50.63
CA PRO A 466 10.05 -5.55 51.51
C PRO A 466 9.21 -5.07 52.69
N LEU A 467 9.58 -5.48 53.91
CA LEU A 467 8.98 -4.98 55.13
C LEU A 467 8.98 -3.46 54.99
N LEU A 468 7.78 -2.87 54.86
CA LEU A 468 7.59 -1.44 54.99
C LEU A 468 8.28 -1.07 56.30
N SER A 469 9.43 -0.40 56.20
CA SER A 469 10.10 0.17 57.34
C SER A 469 9.06 1.02 58.04
N ALA A 470 8.68 0.59 59.24
CA ALA A 470 7.96 1.42 60.18
C ALA A 470 8.86 2.62 60.50
N SER A 471 8.79 3.65 59.66
CA SER A 471 9.24 4.99 60.00
C SER A 471 8.16 5.55 60.92
N ASP A 472 8.29 5.17 62.19
CA ASP A 472 7.90 6.03 63.31
C ASP A 472 8.78 7.28 63.21
N ASP A 473 8.33 8.26 62.43
CA ASP A 473 8.83 9.62 62.56
C ASP A 473 7.69 10.51 63.04
N ALA A 474 7.75 10.75 64.35
CA ALA A 474 7.03 11.78 65.05
C ALA A 474 7.33 13.14 64.42
N ILE A 475 6.40 13.66 63.61
CA ILE A 475 6.43 15.04 63.16
C ILE A 475 5.88 15.92 64.29
N SER A 476 6.83 16.55 64.99
CA SER A 476 6.64 17.68 65.89
C SER A 476 6.16 18.92 65.10
N PRO A 477 5.24 19.75 65.61
CA PRO A 477 4.73 20.91 64.91
C PRO A 477 5.48 22.19 65.32
N SER A 478 6.33 22.76 64.44
CA SER A 478 6.76 24.17 64.58
C SER A 478 7.54 24.69 63.36
N GLY A 479 7.15 25.88 62.86
CA GLY A 479 7.91 26.73 61.93
C GLY A 479 7.47 26.57 60.47
N GLN A 480 6.47 27.31 59.95
CA GLN A 480 6.44 28.74 59.62
C GLN A 480 7.36 29.14 58.44
N ASP A 481 6.75 29.80 57.44
CA ASP A 481 7.30 30.54 56.28
C ASP A 481 7.70 29.69 55.04
N SER A 482 7.32 29.95 53.78
CA SER A 482 6.71 31.13 53.11
C SER A 482 6.00 30.74 51.80
N ASP A 483 5.03 31.57 51.42
CA ASP A 483 4.69 32.06 50.07
C ASP A 483 4.67 31.10 48.88
N LEU A 484 3.46 30.72 48.47
CA LEU A 484 3.05 30.81 47.06
C LEU A 484 1.57 31.23 46.98
N ASP A 485 1.36 32.49 46.60
CA ASP A 485 0.09 33.11 46.24
C ASP A 485 -0.53 32.43 45.01
N PHE A 486 -1.76 31.94 45.15
CA PHE A 486 -2.69 31.76 44.03
C PHE A 486 -3.95 32.60 44.31
N PRO A 487 -4.43 33.41 43.34
CA PRO A 487 -5.55 34.29 43.57
C PRO A 487 -6.87 33.49 43.64
N LEU A 488 -7.50 33.59 44.81
CA LEU A 488 -8.89 33.21 45.07
C LEU A 488 -9.82 34.11 44.25
N LEU A 489 -10.59 33.51 43.33
CA LEU A 489 -11.90 34.03 42.95
C LEU A 489 -12.94 33.38 43.85
N SER A 490 -13.46 34.19 44.77
CA SER A 490 -14.56 33.88 45.66
C SER A 490 -15.84 34.54 45.16
N ASN A 491 -16.95 33.88 45.51
CA ASN A 491 -18.33 34.36 45.65
C ASN A 491 -19.32 33.94 44.57
N SER A 492 -20.14 32.95 44.92
CA SER A 492 -21.59 33.13 44.89
C SER A 492 -22.24 32.23 45.94
N ASP A 493 -22.83 32.86 46.94
CA ASP A 493 -23.89 32.30 47.78
C ASP A 493 -25.15 32.08 46.92
N ASP A 494 -25.83 30.93 47.06
CA ASP A 494 -27.15 30.83 47.73
C ASP A 494 -27.65 29.36 47.70
N PRO A 495 -28.43 28.90 48.69
CA PRO A 495 -28.95 27.53 48.76
C PRO A 495 -30.44 27.45 48.40
N GLU A 496 -30.83 26.49 47.56
CA GLU A 496 -32.23 26.05 47.51
C GLU A 496 -32.37 24.52 47.51
N GLU A 497 -33.05 24.06 48.56
CA GLU A 497 -34.10 23.03 48.58
C GLU A 497 -33.91 21.74 47.79
N VAL A 498 -33.57 20.68 48.53
CA VAL A 498 -33.76 19.29 48.11
C VAL A 498 -35.17 18.84 48.50
N PRO A 499 -36.04 18.40 47.57
CA PRO A 499 -37.28 17.74 47.93
C PRO A 499 -37.02 16.25 48.19
N SER A 500 -37.50 15.81 49.35
CA SER A 500 -37.54 14.43 49.81
C SER A 500 -38.47 13.60 48.92
N LEU A 501 -37.97 12.47 48.39
CA LEU A 501 -38.80 11.46 47.75
C LEU A 501 -39.14 10.32 48.73
N PRO A 502 -40.34 9.69 48.61
CA PRO A 502 -40.88 8.83 49.64
C PRO A 502 -40.36 7.40 49.51
N ILE A 503 -40.05 6.82 50.67
CA ILE A 503 -39.83 5.40 50.87
C ILE A 503 -41.18 4.69 50.67
N HIS A 504 -41.30 3.91 49.59
CA HIS A 504 -42.32 2.88 49.46
C HIS A 504 -41.69 1.51 49.71
N THR A 505 -42.02 0.96 50.87
CA THR A 505 -41.98 -0.46 51.18
C THR A 505 -42.98 -1.21 50.29
N LEU A 506 -42.51 -2.23 49.58
CA LEU A 506 -43.36 -3.34 49.15
C LEU A 506 -42.53 -4.62 49.12
N ASP A 507 -42.81 -5.48 50.09
CA ASP A 507 -42.51 -6.90 50.09
C ASP A 507 -43.30 -7.63 48.98
N ASP A 508 -42.90 -8.89 48.75
CA ASP A 508 -43.51 -9.93 47.92
C ASP A 508 -43.17 -9.94 46.43
N LEU A 509 -42.15 -10.76 46.09
CA LEU A 509 -42.02 -11.39 44.78
C LEU A 509 -42.03 -12.91 44.93
N ILE A 510 -43.18 -13.45 44.55
CA ILE A 510 -43.54 -14.84 44.32
C ILE A 510 -42.82 -15.34 43.05
N ASP A 511 -42.36 -16.60 43.08
CA ASP A 511 -41.90 -17.39 41.94
C ASP A 511 -42.85 -17.32 40.73
N PRO A 512 -42.32 -17.20 39.49
CA PRO A 512 -43.03 -17.67 38.32
C PRO A 512 -42.33 -18.86 37.67
N VAL A 513 -43.04 -19.97 37.77
CA VAL A 513 -43.07 -21.13 36.88
C VAL A 513 -42.80 -20.76 35.42
N ILE A 514 -41.81 -21.43 34.84
CA ILE A 514 -41.46 -21.37 33.42
C ILE A 514 -42.59 -22.03 32.61
N ALA A 515 -43.33 -21.22 31.85
CA ALA A 515 -44.25 -21.69 30.83
C ALA A 515 -43.50 -21.85 29.50
N ASN A 516 -43.54 -23.05 28.93
CA ASN A 516 -43.09 -23.38 27.58
C ASN A 516 -43.81 -22.50 26.54
N VAL A 517 -43.06 -21.60 25.89
CA VAL A 517 -43.51 -20.88 24.71
C VAL A 517 -43.11 -21.69 23.47
N GLN A 518 -44.13 -22.15 22.76
CA GLN A 518 -44.03 -22.81 21.46
C GLN A 518 -43.52 -21.79 20.42
N LEU A 519 -42.33 -22.03 19.86
CA LEU A 519 -41.81 -21.30 18.71
C LEU A 519 -42.60 -21.68 17.45
N SER A 520 -43.38 -20.74 16.93
CA SER A 520 -43.93 -20.82 15.57
C SER A 520 -42.96 -20.17 14.58
N HIS A 521 -42.35 -20.99 13.72
CA HIS A 521 -41.45 -20.58 12.64
C HIS A 521 -42.15 -19.71 11.58
N PRO A 522 -41.55 -18.60 11.12
CA PRO A 522 -41.96 -17.95 9.89
C PRO A 522 -41.38 -18.69 8.68
N LYS A 523 -42.29 -18.95 7.74
CA LYS A 523 -42.13 -19.72 6.52
C LYS A 523 -41.33 -18.92 5.48
N LEU A 524 -40.15 -19.41 5.10
CA LEU A 524 -39.38 -18.91 3.96
C LEU A 524 -40.13 -19.12 2.63
N PRO A 525 -40.11 -18.16 1.70
CA PRO A 525 -40.57 -18.39 0.33
C PRO A 525 -39.51 -19.18 -0.45
N SER A 526 -39.92 -20.34 -0.97
CA SER A 526 -39.17 -21.10 -1.96
C SER A 526 -39.21 -20.39 -3.31
N THR A 527 -38.05 -20.03 -3.85
CA THR A 527 -37.90 -19.61 -5.26
C THR A 527 -37.17 -20.69 -6.02
N SER A 528 -37.93 -21.54 -6.69
CA SER A 528 -37.47 -22.41 -7.76
C SER A 528 -37.38 -21.58 -9.05
N ALA A 529 -36.19 -21.48 -9.65
CA ALA A 529 -36.04 -21.13 -11.05
C ALA A 529 -35.04 -22.08 -11.70
N ALA A 530 -35.55 -22.90 -12.60
CA ALA A 530 -34.79 -23.80 -13.44
C ALA A 530 -34.27 -23.08 -14.69
N SER A 531 -33.07 -23.49 -15.10
CA SER A 531 -32.57 -23.62 -16.47
C SER A 531 -32.57 -22.42 -17.43
N SER A 532 -31.37 -22.01 -17.85
CA SER A 532 -31.02 -22.08 -19.27
C SER A 532 -29.53 -22.39 -19.42
N SER A 533 -29.22 -23.52 -20.07
CA SER A 533 -27.86 -23.83 -20.52
C SER A 533 -27.58 -23.04 -21.80
N ALA A 534 -26.38 -22.47 -21.89
CA ALA A 534 -25.85 -21.95 -23.14
C ALA A 534 -24.42 -22.47 -23.27
N ASP A 535 -24.23 -23.21 -24.35
CA ASP A 535 -23.00 -23.87 -24.77
C ASP A 535 -21.84 -22.87 -24.89
N HIS A 536 -20.72 -23.20 -24.23
CA HIS A 536 -19.42 -22.62 -24.58
C HIS A 536 -18.52 -23.73 -25.13
N HIS A 537 -18.25 -23.59 -26.42
CA HIS A 537 -17.26 -24.35 -27.17
C HIS A 537 -15.87 -24.23 -26.51
N VAL A 538 -15.34 -25.38 -26.14
CA VAL A 538 -13.93 -25.60 -25.83
C VAL A 538 -13.16 -25.53 -27.16
N VAL A 539 -12.28 -24.54 -27.30
CA VAL A 539 -11.25 -24.53 -28.35
C VAL A 539 -9.99 -25.10 -27.73
N ASP A 540 -9.69 -26.33 -28.15
CA ASP A 540 -8.43 -27.02 -27.92
C ASP A 540 -7.37 -26.41 -28.84
N MET A 541 -6.23 -25.98 -28.27
CA MET A 541 -5.06 -25.52 -29.01
C MET A 541 -3.83 -26.27 -28.49
N THR A 542 -3.71 -27.53 -28.90
CA THR A 542 -2.43 -28.22 -29.04
C THR A 542 -2.21 -28.50 -30.52
N ASP A 543 -1.23 -27.83 -31.12
CA ASP A 543 -0.30 -28.36 -32.13
C ASP A 543 0.28 -27.23 -32.99
N THR A 544 1.57 -26.99 -32.85
CA THR A 544 2.44 -26.58 -33.96
C THR A 544 3.83 -27.12 -33.72
N GLU A 545 4.08 -28.32 -34.26
CA GLU A 545 5.35 -28.62 -34.92
C GLU A 545 5.26 -28.11 -36.37
N ILE A 546 6.25 -27.29 -36.76
CA ILE A 546 6.95 -27.14 -38.05
C ILE A 546 7.55 -25.73 -38.13
#